data_AF-A0A956YMG5-F1
#
_entry.id   AF-A0A956YMG5-F1
#
_cell.length_a   1.000
_cell.length_b   1.000
_cell.length_c   1.000
_cell.angle_alpha   90.00
_cell.angle_beta   90.00
_cell.angle_gamma   90.00
#
_symmetry.space_group_name_H-M   'P 1'
#
loop_
_entity.id
_entity.type
_entity.pdbx_description
1 polymer ?
#
loop_
_entity_poly.entity_id
_entity_poly.type
_entity_poly.pdbx_seq_one_letter_code
_entity_poly.pdbx_strand_id
1 'polypeptide(L)' 'MAHPCIECGEADPAVLEFDHVRGEKRSEVTKLMRDGYTLKIIQAEIEKCVVLCANCHKRKTYKDSWRDQK' A
#
# COMPACT_ATOMS: atom_id res chain seq x y z
N MET A 1 -4.50 16.95 -6.60
CA MET A 1 -3.57 16.34 -5.64
C MET A 1 -3.12 15.03 -6.25
N ALA A 2 -1.83 14.83 -6.49
CA ALA A 2 -1.29 13.57 -7.02
C ALA A 2 -0.61 12.83 -5.86
N HIS A 3 -0.83 11.53 -5.76
CA HIS A 3 -0.14 10.65 -4.81
C HIS A 3 0.77 9.71 -5.61
N PRO A 4 1.90 10.20 -6.14
CA PRO A 4 2.83 9.34 -6.87
C PRO A 4 3.51 8.33 -5.93
N CYS A 5 4.16 7.34 -6.51
CA CYS A 5 5.05 6.43 -5.81
C CYS A 5 6.10 7.22 -5.01
N ILE A 6 6.16 7.00 -3.69
CA ILE A 6 7.08 7.75 -2.82
C ILE A 6 8.56 7.43 -3.08
N GLU A 7 8.86 6.29 -3.71
CA GLU A 7 10.23 5.85 -3.98
C GLU A 7 10.79 6.34 -5.31
N CYS A 8 9.97 6.34 -6.38
CA CYS A 8 10.46 6.63 -7.74
C CYS A 8 9.68 7.72 -8.47
N GLY A 9 8.61 8.27 -7.87
CA GLY A 9 7.82 9.35 -8.46
C GLY A 9 6.85 8.94 -9.56
N GLU A 10 6.69 7.64 -9.84
CA GLU A 10 5.67 7.14 -10.78
C GLU A 10 4.29 7.67 -10.42
N ALA A 11 3.55 8.18 -11.41
CA ALA A 11 2.29 8.90 -11.20
C ALA A 11 1.11 8.22 -11.89
N ASP A 12 1.33 7.20 -12.72
CA ASP A 12 0.25 6.44 -13.37
C ASP A 12 -0.56 5.64 -12.33
N PRO A 13 -1.82 6.03 -12.05
CA PRO A 13 -2.63 5.36 -11.04
C PRO A 13 -2.87 3.87 -11.31
N ALA A 14 -2.74 3.41 -12.57
CA ALA A 14 -2.92 2.01 -12.93
C ALA A 14 -1.83 1.09 -12.36
N VAL A 15 -0.66 1.63 -12.02
CA VAL A 15 0.48 0.85 -11.49
C VAL A 15 0.78 1.16 -10.01
N LEU A 16 -0.02 2.00 -9.38
CA LEU A 16 0.13 2.38 -7.97
C LEU A 16 -0.62 1.41 -7.05
N GLU A 17 0.03 1.07 -5.94
CA GLU A 17 -0.44 0.13 -4.93
C GLU A 17 -0.30 0.75 -3.53
N PHE A 18 -1.20 0.37 -2.63
CA PHE A 18 -1.11 0.71 -1.21
C PHE A 18 -0.20 -0.29 -0.49
N ASP A 19 0.94 0.19 -0.01
CA ASP A 19 1.89 -0.58 0.78
C ASP A 19 1.70 -0.26 2.26
N HIS A 20 1.41 -1.30 3.06
CA HIS A 20 1.12 -1.14 4.49
C HIS A 20 2.43 -0.99 5.27
N VAL A 21 2.63 0.13 5.96
CA VAL A 21 3.91 0.45 6.64
C VAL A 21 3.80 0.56 8.16
N ARG A 22 2.60 0.73 8.72
CA ARG A 22 2.43 0.99 10.15
C ARG A 22 1.12 0.46 10.70
N GLY A 23 1.12 0.13 11.99
CA GLY A 23 -0.05 -0.34 12.72
C GLY A 23 -0.55 -1.71 12.25
N GLU A 24 -1.55 -2.23 12.95
CA GLU A 24 -2.15 -3.51 12.60
C GLU A 24 -3.00 -3.38 11.33
N LYS A 25 -2.69 -4.24 10.35
CA LYS A 25 -3.44 -4.38 9.10
C LYS A 25 -4.75 -5.08 9.41
N ARG A 26 -5.87 -4.39 9.20
CA ARG A 26 -7.20 -5.01 9.35
C ARG A 26 -7.50 -5.89 8.15
N SER A 27 -7.26 -5.36 6.96
CA SER A 27 -7.52 -6.01 5.68
C SER A 27 -6.89 -5.18 4.57
N GLU A 28 -6.88 -5.68 3.34
CA GLU A 28 -6.48 -4.88 2.18
C GLU A 28 -7.51 -3.79 1.88
N VAL A 29 -7.05 -2.59 1.53
CA VAL A 29 -7.91 -1.46 1.15
C VAL A 29 -8.88 -1.86 0.03
N THR A 30 -8.39 -2.57 -0.99
CA THR A 30 -9.18 -3.11 -2.11
C THR A 30 -10.27 -4.07 -1.64
N LYS A 31 -9.97 -4.91 -0.64
CA LYS A 31 -10.94 -5.83 -0.03
C LYS A 31 -11.98 -5.06 0.78
N LEU A 32 -11.59 -4.06 1.57
CA LEU A 32 -12.54 -3.21 2.32
C LEU A 32 -13.49 -2.46 1.39
N MET A 33 -12.99 -1.96 0.26
CA MET A 33 -13.81 -1.32 -0.77
C MET A 33 -14.80 -2.30 -1.39
N ARG A 34 -14.33 -3.48 -1.81
CA ARG A 34 -15.18 -4.52 -2.42
C ARG A 34 -16.25 -5.04 -1.46
N ASP A 35 -15.91 -5.20 -0.19
CA ASP A 35 -16.81 -5.73 0.84
C ASP A 35 -17.79 -4.66 1.37
N GLY A 36 -17.77 -3.43 0.82
CA GLY A 36 -18.75 -2.39 1.12
C GLY A 36 -18.58 -1.69 2.47
N TYR A 37 -17.37 -1.65 3.02
CA TYR A 37 -17.11 -0.96 4.28
C TYR A 37 -17.30 0.56 4.16
N THR A 38 -17.55 1.21 5.28
CA THR A 38 -17.70 2.67 5.31
C THR A 38 -16.41 3.37 4.89
N LEU A 39 -16.56 4.53 4.23
CA LEU A 39 -15.42 5.37 3.84
C LEU A 39 -14.52 5.71 5.04
N LYS A 40 -15.08 5.86 6.24
CA LYS A 40 -14.31 6.09 7.47
C LYS A 40 -13.34 4.94 7.78
N ILE A 41 -13.78 3.68 7.61
CA ILE A 41 -12.95 2.50 7.87
C ILE A 41 -11.89 2.38 6.77
N ILE A 42 -12.27 2.61 5.51
CA ILE A 42 -11.34 2.56 4.37
C ILE A 42 -10.27 3.63 4.53
N GLN A 43 -10.64 4.87 4.89
CA GLN A 43 -9.72 5.98 5.11
C GLN A 43 -8.75 5.69 6.25
N ALA A 44 -9.24 5.15 7.37
CA ALA A 44 -8.39 4.77 8.49
C ALA A 44 -7.38 3.67 8.13
N GLU A 45 -7.71 2.78 7.18
CA GLU A 45 -6.75 1.81 6.66
C GLU A 45 -5.76 2.45 5.68
N ILE A 46 -6.23 3.34 4.79
CA ILE A 46 -5.35 4.09 3.86
C ILE A 46 -4.31 4.93 4.62
N GLU A 47 -4.67 5.53 5.75
CA GLU A 47 -3.75 6.32 6.59
C GLU A 47 -2.56 5.49 7.14
N LYS A 48 -2.68 4.16 7.15
CA LYS A 48 -1.61 3.23 7.53
C LYS A 48 -0.72 2.82 6.36
N CYS A 49 -1.11 3.17 5.15
CA CYS A 49 -0.41 2.82 3.92
C CYS A 49 0.40 4.01 3.36
N VAL A 50 1.39 3.69 2.55
CA VAL A 50 2.03 4.62 1.61
C VAL A 50 1.73 4.17 0.19
N VAL A 51 1.90 5.08 -0.77
CA VAL A 51 1.70 4.76 -2.19
C VAL A 51 3.04 4.39 -2.83
N LEU A 52 3.12 3.19 -3.40
CA LEU A 52 4.26 2.69 -4.16
C LEU A 52 3.81 2.21 -5.53
N CYS A 53 4.67 2.29 -6.55
CA CYS A 53 4.41 1.57 -7.78
C CYS A 53 4.66 0.07 -7.58
N ALA A 54 4.01 -0.77 -8.39
CA ALA A 54 4.12 -2.22 -8.29
C ALA A 54 5.58 -2.74 -8.31
N ASN A 55 6.46 -2.07 -9.05
CA ASN A 55 7.88 -2.43 -9.10
C ASN A 55 8.63 -2.11 -7.80
N CYS A 56 8.43 -0.90 -7.24
CA CYS A 56 9.05 -0.53 -5.97
C CYS A 56 8.49 -1.37 -4.81
N HIS A 57 7.19 -1.63 -4.82
CA HIS A 57 6.54 -2.47 -3.82
C HIS A 57 7.11 -3.90 -3.83
N LYS A 58 7.18 -4.58 -4.99
CA LYS A 58 7.79 -5.92 -5.11
C LYS A 58 9.25 -5.95 -4.64
N ARG A 59 10.04 -4.92 -4.98
CA ARG A 59 11.45 -4.82 -4.53
C ARG A 59 11.55 -4.66 -3.02
N LYS A 60 10.65 -3.88 -2.40
CA LYS A 60 10.58 -3.73 -0.96
C LYS A 60 10.21 -5.05 -0.29
N THR A 61 9.12 -5.70 -0.74
CA THR A 61 8.69 -7.02 -0.21
C THR A 61 9.80 -8.06 -0.30
N TYR A 62 10.55 -8.10 -1.40
CA TYR A 62 11.69 -9.00 -1.55
C TYR A 62 12.81 -8.71 -0.54
N LYS A 63 13.13 -7.43 -0.30
CA LYS A 63 14.14 -7.04 0.70
C LYS A 63 13.69 -7.39 2.11
N ASP A 64 12.41 -7.19 2.43
CA ASP A 64 11.84 -7.47 3.74
C ASP A 64 11.80 -8.98 4.01
N SER A 65 11.37 -9.79 3.03
CA SER A 65 11.32 -11.26 3.17
C SER A 65 12.70 -11.92 3.27
N TRP A 66 13.74 -11.27 2.76
CA TRP A 66 15.13 -11.72 2.94
C TRP A 66 15.70 -11.41 4.33
N ARG A 67 15.17 -10.41 5.05
CA ARG A 67 15.64 -10.07 6.41
C ARG A 67 15.23 -11.09 7.47
N ASP A 68 14.12 -11.81 7.27
CA ASP A 68 13.64 -12.87 8.18
C ASP A 68 14.38 -14.22 8.04
N GLN A 69 15.35 -14.35 7.13
CA GLN A 69 16.09 -15.60 6.90
C GLN A 69 17.53 -15.60 7.48
N LYS A 70 17.87 -14.69 8.40
CA LYS A 70 19.21 -14.59 8.99
C LYS A 70 19.22 -14.64 10.51
#